data_AF-A0AAV8EJY8-F1
#
_entry.id   AF-A0AAV8EJY8-F1
#
_cell.length_a   1.000
_cell.length_b   1.000
_cell.length_c   1.000
_cell.angle_alpha   90.00
_cell.angle_beta   90.00
_cell.angle_gamma   90.00
#
_symmetry.space_group_name_H-M   'P 1'
#
loop_
_entity.id
_entity.type
_entity.pdbx_description
1 polymer ?
#
loop_
_entity_poly.entity_id
_entity_poly.type
_entity_poly.pdbx_seq_one_letter_code
_entity_poly.pdbx_strand_id
1 'polypeptide(L)'
;MSTSGLLLSSLAPFCFLFSFATVLFLASALRGVAPRDEKYYFDGAVIRCRDGSGSFSRDRLNDGFCDCGDGTDEPGTSACPEGKFYCRNNGDSPRFLFSSFVNDRICDCCDGSDEYESGITCPNTCMKDIIAEDRKTDHGLKGADLDKSGALQNKDILDMEDLFHKLTGLRIVAVLELVIVVSVMAFCLCYRRTRTRRRRFTLKY
;
A
#
# COMPACT_ATOMS: atom_id res chain seq x y z
N MET A 1 45.89 0.13 -43.01
CA MET A 1 44.45 0.19 -43.30
C MET A 1 43.66 -0.02 -42.02
N SER A 2 42.75 0.91 -41.76
CA SER A 2 41.60 0.85 -40.86
C SER A 2 41.81 0.79 -39.34
N THR A 3 41.76 2.00 -38.79
CA THR A 3 41.18 2.45 -37.51
C THR A 3 39.96 1.69 -37.01
N SER A 4 39.87 1.50 -35.68
CA SER A 4 38.72 1.78 -34.77
C SER A 4 38.86 0.86 -33.54
N GLY A 5 39.22 1.30 -32.34
CA GLY A 5 38.80 2.53 -31.67
C GLY A 5 37.64 2.21 -30.74
N LEU A 6 37.94 2.06 -29.45
CA LEU A 6 37.02 1.83 -28.33
C LEU A 6 35.76 2.73 -28.37
N LEU A 7 34.58 2.14 -28.20
CA LEU A 7 33.40 2.82 -27.65
C LEU A 7 32.64 1.87 -26.72
N LEU A 8 33.09 1.82 -25.47
CA LEU A 8 32.36 1.32 -24.30
C LEU A 8 31.89 2.54 -23.52
N SER A 9 30.74 3.11 -23.89
CA SER A 9 30.07 4.21 -23.17
C SER A 9 28.67 4.33 -23.79
N SER A 10 27.53 4.35 -23.10
CA SER A 10 27.22 4.45 -21.67
C SER A 10 25.73 4.07 -21.51
N LEU A 11 25.41 2.86 -21.06
CA LEU A 11 24.03 2.53 -20.63
C LEU A 11 23.84 2.72 -19.12
N ALA A 12 24.92 3.10 -18.41
CA ALA A 12 24.89 3.43 -16.99
C ALA A 12 23.91 4.55 -16.59
N PRO A 13 23.68 5.64 -17.37
CA PRO A 13 22.81 6.71 -16.88
C PRO A 13 21.32 6.38 -16.97
N PHE A 14 20.92 5.42 -17.83
CA PHE A 14 19.52 5.01 -17.94
C PHE A 14 19.08 4.06 -16.82
N CYS A 15 20.01 3.30 -16.24
CA CYS A 15 19.71 2.41 -15.11
C CYS A 15 19.55 3.17 -13.78
N PHE A 16 20.20 4.33 -13.63
CA PHE A 16 20.10 5.14 -12.41
C PHE A 16 18.83 5.98 -12.33
N LEU A 17 18.27 6.42 -13.46
CA LEU A 17 17.03 7.21 -13.49
C LEU A 17 15.76 6.37 -13.31
N PHE A 18 15.77 5.10 -13.72
CA PHE A 18 14.60 4.21 -13.60
C PHE A 18 14.47 3.61 -12.19
N SER A 19 15.55 3.57 -11.42
CA SER A 19 15.54 3.05 -10.04
C SER A 19 14.99 4.04 -9.01
N PHE A 20 14.82 5.32 -9.35
CA PHE A 20 14.28 6.33 -8.43
C PHE A 20 12.74 6.41 -8.50
N ALA A 21 12.15 6.10 -9.66
CA ALA A 21 10.69 6.16 -9.85
C ALA A 21 9.94 5.01 -9.15
N THR A 22 10.60 3.86 -8.92
CA THR A 22 9.99 2.70 -8.25
C THR A 22 9.95 2.82 -6.72
N VAL A 23 10.81 3.67 -6.14
CA VAL A 23 10.84 3.89 -4.68
C VAL A 23 9.73 4.86 -4.22
N LEU A 24 9.20 5.68 -5.13
CA LEU A 24 8.27 6.76 -4.76
C LEU A 24 6.83 6.33 -4.48
N PHE A 25 6.42 5.08 -4.73
CA PHE A 25 4.99 4.74 -4.78
C PHE A 25 4.48 3.67 -3.78
N LEU A 26 5.26 3.32 -2.76
CA LEU A 26 4.78 2.57 -1.59
C LEU A 26 4.98 3.37 -0.29
N ALA A 27 4.42 4.57 -0.22
CA ALA A 27 4.09 5.12 1.09
C ALA A 27 2.93 4.28 1.65
N SER A 28 3.24 3.26 2.44
CA SER A 28 2.22 2.54 3.19
C SER A 28 1.51 3.54 4.10
N ALA A 29 0.18 3.60 4.01
CA ALA A 29 -0.62 4.33 4.98
C ALA A 29 -0.26 3.85 6.40
N LEU A 30 -0.08 4.81 7.31
CA LEU A 30 0.24 4.49 8.70
C LEU A 30 -1.01 3.96 9.38
N ARG A 31 -0.90 2.78 9.99
CA ARG A 31 -2.02 2.10 10.65
C ARG A 31 -2.57 2.98 11.77
N GLY A 32 -3.90 3.07 11.84
CA GLY A 32 -4.61 3.82 12.87
C GLY A 32 -4.50 5.34 12.76
N VAL A 33 -3.89 5.88 11.69
CA VAL A 33 -3.73 7.32 11.47
C VAL A 33 -4.64 7.84 10.37
N ALA A 34 -5.32 8.95 10.63
CA ALA A 34 -6.12 9.63 9.63
C ALA A 34 -5.23 10.21 8.51
N PRO A 35 -5.66 10.19 7.23
CA PRO A 35 -4.85 10.69 6.11
C PRO A 35 -4.33 12.12 6.28
N ARG A 36 -5.09 12.97 7.00
CA ARG A 36 -4.70 14.36 7.29
C ARG A 36 -3.57 14.47 8.32
N ASP A 37 -3.47 13.48 9.20
CA ASP A 37 -2.49 13.41 10.27
C ASP A 37 -1.23 12.64 9.84
N GLU A 38 -1.23 11.93 8.72
CA GLU A 38 -0.06 11.16 8.25
C GLU A 38 1.20 12.03 8.18
N LYS A 39 1.10 13.24 7.61
CA LYS A 39 2.23 14.17 7.48
C LYS A 39 2.91 14.47 8.82
N TYR A 40 2.14 14.58 9.90
CA TYR A 40 2.67 14.85 11.24
C TYR A 40 3.71 13.80 11.68
N TYR A 41 3.48 12.54 11.33
CA TYR A 41 4.36 11.43 11.68
C TYR A 41 5.55 11.27 10.73
N PHE A 42 5.49 11.85 9.52
CA PHE A 42 6.54 11.73 8.49
C PHE A 42 7.49 12.93 8.41
N ASP A 43 7.17 14.07 9.03
CA ASP A 43 7.93 15.32 8.90
C ASP A 43 9.32 15.30 9.61
N GLY A 44 9.63 14.30 10.46
CA GLY A 44 10.91 14.25 11.17
C GLY A 44 11.28 12.89 11.77
N ALA A 45 12.54 12.73 12.16
CA ALA A 45 13.05 11.53 12.85
C ALA A 45 12.59 11.44 14.32
N VAL A 46 12.25 12.60 14.91
CA VAL A 46 11.71 12.74 16.25
C VAL A 46 10.32 13.35 16.11
N ILE A 47 9.34 12.70 16.74
CA ILE A 47 7.93 13.07 16.73
C ILE A 47 7.62 13.60 18.13
N ARG A 48 6.91 14.72 18.22
CA ARG A 48 6.53 15.30 19.51
C ARG A 48 5.21 14.67 19.96
N CYS A 49 4.94 14.57 21.25
CA CYS A 49 3.57 14.30 21.71
C CYS A 49 2.70 15.55 21.48
N ARG A 50 1.42 15.42 21.13
CA ARG A 50 0.55 16.59 20.85
C ARG A 50 0.18 17.35 22.13
N ASP A 51 0.10 16.66 23.26
CA ASP A 51 -0.08 17.23 24.60
C ASP A 51 1.14 18.01 25.12
N GLY A 52 2.28 17.91 24.44
CA GLY A 52 3.54 18.56 24.82
C GLY A 52 4.30 17.87 25.96
N SER A 53 3.89 16.67 26.38
CA SER A 53 4.53 15.90 27.46
C SER A 53 5.96 15.47 27.13
N GLY A 54 6.29 15.33 25.85
CA GLY A 54 7.61 14.91 25.42
C GLY A 54 7.75 14.73 23.90
N SER A 55 8.67 13.86 23.52
CA SER A 55 8.92 13.46 22.14
C SER A 55 9.54 12.06 22.10
N PHE A 56 9.29 11.33 21.02
CA PHE A 56 9.75 9.96 20.80
C PHE A 56 10.41 9.84 19.42
N SER A 57 11.25 8.84 19.25
CA SER A 57 11.88 8.52 17.98
C SER A 57 10.94 7.67 17.12
N ARG A 58 11.16 7.66 15.80
CA ARG A 58 10.25 6.98 14.87
C ARG A 58 10.13 5.46 15.05
N ASP A 59 11.12 4.82 15.67
CA ASP A 59 11.11 3.40 16.05
C ASP A 59 10.15 3.08 17.21
N ARG A 60 9.75 4.09 18.00
CA ARG A 60 8.76 3.98 19.09
C ARG A 60 7.33 4.26 18.63
N LEU A 61 7.11 4.49 17.34
CA LEU A 61 5.78 4.71 16.80
C LEU A 61 5.11 3.34 16.56
N ASN A 62 4.00 3.07 17.24
CA ASN A 62 3.29 1.78 17.20
C ASN A 62 4.17 0.61 17.64
N ASP A 63 5.00 0.79 18.66
CA ASP A 63 5.86 -0.26 19.22
C ASP A 63 5.18 -1.08 20.34
N GLY A 64 3.95 -0.70 20.70
CA GLY A 64 3.16 -1.35 21.74
C GLY A 64 3.48 -0.86 23.15
N PHE A 65 4.21 0.24 23.30
CA PHE A 65 4.50 0.87 24.57
C PHE A 65 4.03 2.33 24.59
N CYS A 66 3.42 2.77 25.69
CA CYS A 66 2.87 4.12 25.79
C CYS A 66 3.87 5.13 26.37
N ASP A 67 4.46 5.93 25.48
CA ASP A 67 5.39 7.03 25.77
C ASP A 67 4.70 8.40 25.88
N CYS A 68 3.60 8.65 25.17
CA CYS A 68 2.86 9.93 25.24
C CYS A 68 1.57 9.81 26.05
N GLY A 69 1.29 10.81 26.90
CA GLY A 69 0.07 10.83 27.73
C GLY A 69 -1.23 10.90 26.91
N ASP A 70 -1.17 11.49 25.72
CA ASP A 70 -2.28 11.57 24.76
C ASP A 70 -2.35 10.42 23.75
N GLY A 71 -1.42 9.46 23.82
CA GLY A 71 -1.33 8.33 22.90
C GLY A 71 -0.90 8.66 21.48
N THR A 72 -0.25 9.81 21.25
CA THR A 72 0.29 10.20 19.93
C THR A 72 1.22 9.14 19.34
N ASP A 73 1.97 8.43 20.16
CA ASP A 73 2.93 7.40 19.78
C ASP A 73 2.30 6.06 19.39
N GLU A 74 1.07 5.77 19.83
CA GLU A 74 0.42 4.48 19.62
C GLU A 74 -0.93 4.59 18.88
N PRO A 75 -1.02 5.28 17.72
CA PRO A 75 -2.28 5.42 16.98
C PRO A 75 -2.79 4.09 16.41
N GLY A 76 -1.92 3.11 16.23
CA GLY A 76 -2.17 1.83 15.58
C GLY A 76 -2.16 0.63 16.52
N THR A 77 -2.11 0.82 17.84
CA THR A 77 -2.09 -0.25 18.85
C THR A 77 -3.06 0.06 20.00
N SER A 78 -3.17 -0.86 20.97
CA SER A 78 -3.96 -0.70 22.20
C SER A 78 -3.16 -0.23 23.42
N ALA A 79 -1.90 0.20 23.25
CA ALA A 79 -0.99 0.44 24.36
C ALA A 79 -1.32 1.69 25.20
N CYS A 80 -1.86 2.74 24.59
CA CYS A 80 -2.15 4.01 25.27
C CYS A 80 -3.64 4.15 25.64
N PRO A 81 -4.01 4.40 26.92
CA PRO A 81 -5.42 4.51 27.35
C PRO A 81 -6.21 5.63 26.66
N GLU A 82 -5.59 6.78 26.39
CA GLU A 82 -6.21 7.92 25.71
C GLU A 82 -6.08 7.85 24.18
N GLY A 83 -5.41 6.81 23.67
CA GLY A 83 -5.15 6.60 22.26
C GLY A 83 -6.43 6.37 21.45
N LYS A 84 -6.40 6.77 20.18
CA LYS A 84 -7.52 6.58 19.24
C LYS A 84 -7.02 5.96 17.95
N PHE A 85 -7.73 4.95 17.50
CA PHE A 85 -7.45 4.25 16.25
C PHE A 85 -8.37 4.75 15.14
N TYR A 86 -7.81 5.11 13.99
CA TYR A 86 -8.57 5.52 12.83
C TYR A 86 -8.90 4.34 11.90
N CYS A 87 -10.19 3.99 11.81
CA CYS A 87 -10.72 3.10 10.77
C CYS A 87 -10.89 3.89 9.47
N ARG A 88 -10.25 3.44 8.39
CA ARG A 88 -10.38 4.09 7.08
C ARG A 88 -11.71 3.78 6.42
N ASN A 89 -12.23 2.57 6.61
CA ASN A 89 -13.54 2.11 6.16
C ASN A 89 -13.79 2.42 4.68
N ASN A 90 -12.87 2.06 3.78
CA ASN A 90 -13.03 2.31 2.35
C ASN A 90 -14.38 1.74 1.83
N GLY A 91 -15.27 2.62 1.35
CA GLY A 91 -16.62 2.25 0.92
C GLY A 91 -17.72 2.56 1.95
N ASP A 92 -17.36 3.06 3.13
CA ASP A 92 -18.24 3.57 4.18
C ASP A 92 -17.61 4.85 4.80
N SER A 93 -18.25 5.41 5.83
CA SER A 93 -17.74 6.55 6.58
C SER A 93 -16.57 6.15 7.48
N PRO A 94 -15.44 6.88 7.46
CA PRO A 94 -14.35 6.66 8.40
C PRO A 94 -14.77 6.98 9.83
N ARG A 95 -14.18 6.31 10.81
CA ARG A 95 -14.49 6.54 12.23
C ARG A 95 -13.25 6.35 13.11
N PHE A 96 -13.32 6.88 14.32
CA PHE A 96 -12.32 6.64 15.35
C PHE A 96 -12.86 5.65 16.39
N LEU A 97 -11.99 4.76 16.85
CA LEU A 97 -12.23 3.86 17.97
C LEU A 97 -11.29 4.23 19.12
N PHE A 98 -11.64 3.81 20.33
CA PHE A 98 -10.70 3.82 21.44
C PHE A 98 -9.63 2.75 21.19
N SER A 99 -8.39 3.02 21.61
CA SER A 99 -7.27 2.08 21.51
C SER A 99 -7.58 0.71 22.13
N SER A 100 -8.42 0.67 23.17
CA SER A 100 -8.84 -0.58 23.83
C SER A 100 -9.57 -1.57 22.91
N PHE A 101 -10.09 -1.12 21.78
CA PHE A 101 -10.79 -1.97 20.79
C PHE A 101 -9.85 -2.45 19.68
N VAL A 102 -8.55 -2.18 19.79
CA VAL A 102 -7.55 -2.65 18.83
C VAL A 102 -7.01 -4.00 19.32
N ASN A 103 -7.15 -5.02 18.47
CA ASN A 103 -6.80 -6.41 18.75
C ASN A 103 -7.48 -7.00 19.99
N ASP A 104 -8.72 -6.62 20.26
CA ASP A 104 -9.50 -7.12 21.40
C ASP A 104 -10.33 -8.38 21.06
N ARG A 105 -10.23 -8.87 19.82
CA ARG A 105 -10.98 -9.99 19.23
C ARG A 105 -12.43 -9.67 18.91
N ILE A 106 -12.77 -8.40 18.74
CA ILE A 106 -14.07 -7.93 18.28
C ILE A 106 -13.85 -7.10 17.00
N CYS A 107 -14.70 -7.29 15.98
CA CYS A 107 -14.61 -6.53 14.74
C CYS A 107 -15.42 -5.24 14.86
N ASP A 108 -14.77 -4.13 15.18
CA ASP A 108 -15.39 -2.81 15.33
C ASP A 108 -15.30 -1.97 14.05
N CYS A 109 -14.14 -1.97 13.36
CA CYS A 109 -14.04 -1.34 12.05
C CYS A 109 -14.78 -2.19 11.00
N CYS A 110 -15.54 -1.55 10.09
CA CYS A 110 -16.21 -2.31 9.02
C CYS A 110 -15.20 -2.96 8.07
N ASP A 111 -14.01 -2.37 7.92
CA ASP A 111 -12.93 -2.91 7.10
C ASP A 111 -12.08 -3.96 7.82
N GLY A 112 -12.33 -4.20 9.12
CA GLY A 112 -11.60 -5.15 9.96
C GLY A 112 -10.16 -4.75 10.27
N SER A 113 -9.78 -3.48 10.07
CA SER A 113 -8.40 -3.01 10.21
C SER A 113 -7.89 -2.92 11.66
N ASP A 114 -8.80 -2.95 12.63
CA ASP A 114 -8.59 -2.99 14.07
C ASP A 114 -8.04 -4.34 14.57
N GLU A 115 -8.34 -5.44 13.89
CA GLU A 115 -8.03 -6.81 14.31
C GLU A 115 -6.95 -7.46 13.43
N TYR A 116 -5.73 -6.91 13.48
CA TYR A 116 -4.62 -7.33 12.61
C TYR A 116 -3.67 -8.37 13.24
N GLU A 117 -3.69 -8.52 14.57
CA GLU A 117 -2.79 -9.42 15.33
C GLU A 117 -3.51 -10.22 16.42
N SER A 118 -4.82 -10.08 16.57
CA SER A 118 -5.61 -10.76 17.61
C SER A 118 -5.86 -12.25 17.37
N GLY A 119 -5.58 -12.74 16.16
CA GLY A 119 -5.77 -14.14 15.73
C GLY A 119 -7.17 -14.46 15.21
N ILE A 120 -8.07 -13.48 15.16
CA ILE A 120 -9.36 -13.61 14.43
C ILE A 120 -9.24 -12.99 13.04
N THR A 121 -10.23 -13.24 12.17
CA THR A 121 -10.29 -12.64 10.83
C THR A 121 -11.59 -11.86 10.69
N CYS A 122 -11.47 -10.54 10.59
CA CYS A 122 -12.60 -9.65 10.38
C CYS A 122 -12.86 -9.44 8.88
N PRO A 123 -14.02 -9.87 8.33
CA PRO A 123 -14.34 -9.64 6.93
C PRO A 123 -14.70 -8.17 6.70
N ASN A 124 -14.37 -7.62 5.53
CA ASN A 124 -14.80 -6.29 5.15
C ASN A 124 -16.33 -6.24 4.91
N THR A 125 -16.99 -5.30 5.57
CA THR A 125 -18.45 -5.13 5.58
C THR A 125 -18.92 -3.73 5.19
N CYS A 126 -18.01 -2.84 4.79
CA CYS A 126 -18.28 -1.41 4.59
C CYS A 126 -19.37 -1.12 3.52
N MET A 127 -19.64 -2.05 2.61
CA MET A 127 -20.68 -1.87 1.57
C MET A 127 -21.99 -2.61 1.84
N LYS A 128 -22.18 -3.20 3.04
CA LYS A 128 -23.37 -4.03 3.31
C LYS A 128 -24.67 -3.22 3.36
N ASP A 129 -24.64 -1.96 3.77
CA ASP A 129 -25.86 -1.16 3.93
C ASP A 129 -26.47 -0.71 2.59
N ILE A 130 -25.65 -0.52 1.54
CA ILE A 130 -26.14 -0.22 0.19
C ILE A 130 -26.92 -1.41 -0.41
N ILE A 131 -26.54 -2.64 -0.05
CA ILE A 131 -27.19 -3.88 -0.56
C ILE A 131 -28.41 -4.26 0.30
N ALA A 132 -28.53 -3.73 1.52
CA ALA A 132 -29.64 -4.02 2.43
C ALA A 132 -30.83 -3.06 2.25
N GLU A 133 -30.58 -1.79 1.87
CA GLU A 133 -31.62 -0.80 1.58
C GLU A 133 -32.46 -1.17 0.33
N ASP A 134 -31.84 -1.79 -0.68
CA ASP A 134 -32.53 -2.21 -1.92
C ASP A 134 -33.52 -3.38 -1.72
N ARG A 135 -33.58 -3.96 -0.51
CA ARG A 135 -34.46 -5.08 -0.15
C ARG A 135 -35.53 -4.73 0.89
N LYS A 136 -35.75 -3.45 1.18
CA LYS A 136 -36.81 -3.00 2.11
C LYS A 136 -37.98 -2.25 1.45
N THR A 137 -37.92 -1.97 0.15
CA THR A 137 -38.99 -1.35 -0.64
C THR A 137 -39.87 -2.36 -1.38
N ASP A 138 -40.35 -3.40 -0.69
CA ASP A 138 -41.52 -4.15 -1.17
C ASP A 138 -42.45 -4.50 -0.01
N HIS A 139 -43.26 -3.53 0.40
CA HIS A 139 -44.60 -3.78 0.93
C HIS A 139 -45.43 -2.49 0.89
N GLY A 140 -46.13 -2.28 -0.23
CA GLY A 140 -47.44 -1.60 -0.24
C GLY A 140 -47.54 -0.26 -0.98
N LEU A 141 -47.98 -0.29 -2.25
CA LEU A 141 -49.34 0.09 -2.68
C LEU A 141 -49.48 -0.05 -4.21
N LYS A 142 -50.68 -0.48 -4.64
CA LYS A 142 -51.09 -0.74 -6.02
C LYS A 142 -51.22 0.54 -6.86
N GLY A 143 -50.94 0.43 -8.17
CA GLY A 143 -51.75 1.09 -9.21
C GLY A 143 -51.02 1.82 -10.35
N ALA A 144 -51.31 1.35 -11.56
CA ALA A 144 -51.35 2.06 -12.86
C ALA A 144 -50.04 2.38 -13.63
N ASP A 145 -49.78 1.51 -14.61
CA ASP A 145 -49.56 1.76 -16.05
C ASP A 145 -48.46 2.72 -16.58
N LEU A 146 -47.72 2.16 -17.57
CA LEU A 146 -46.97 2.77 -18.68
C LEU A 146 -45.83 3.78 -18.40
N ASP A 147 -44.57 3.35 -18.59
CA ASP A 147 -43.92 3.41 -19.91
C ASP A 147 -42.60 2.61 -19.93
N LYS A 148 -42.29 2.01 -21.10
CA LYS A 148 -41.02 1.35 -21.41
C LYS A 148 -40.04 2.41 -21.91
N SER A 149 -38.86 2.51 -21.30
CA SER A 149 -37.58 2.48 -22.04
C SER A 149 -36.42 2.45 -21.06
N GLY A 150 -35.55 1.46 -21.27
CA GLY A 150 -34.27 1.38 -20.60
C GLY A 150 -33.33 2.51 -21.02
N ALA A 151 -32.22 2.55 -20.28
CA ALA A 151 -31.05 3.42 -20.39
C ALA A 151 -31.08 4.71 -19.55
N LEU A 152 -30.53 4.60 -18.34
CA LEU A 152 -29.61 5.63 -17.84
C LEU A 152 -28.45 4.98 -17.06
N GLN A 153 -27.45 4.57 -17.85
CA GLN A 153 -26.00 4.76 -17.63
C GLN A 153 -25.49 4.48 -16.20
N ASN A 154 -24.89 3.34 -15.88
CA ASN A 154 -23.62 2.86 -16.44
C ASN A 154 -22.66 3.99 -16.84
N LYS A 155 -22.00 4.59 -15.85
CA LYS A 155 -20.83 5.45 -16.09
C LYS A 155 -19.67 5.29 -15.10
N ASP A 156 -19.87 4.63 -13.96
CA ASP A 156 -18.82 4.54 -12.93
C ASP A 156 -18.21 3.14 -12.74
N ILE A 157 -18.72 2.12 -13.46
CA ILE A 157 -18.18 0.75 -13.43
C ILE A 157 -17.00 0.57 -14.42
N LEU A 158 -16.87 1.46 -15.42
CA LEU A 158 -15.85 1.35 -16.48
C LEU A 158 -14.47 1.91 -16.09
N ASP A 159 -14.31 2.53 -14.92
CA ASP A 159 -13.02 3.11 -14.52
C ASP A 159 -12.27 2.31 -13.44
N MET A 160 -12.96 1.53 -12.60
CA MET A 160 -12.30 0.78 -11.51
C MET A 160 -11.71 -0.56 -11.95
N GLU A 161 -12.36 -1.24 -12.90
CA GLU A 161 -11.77 -2.42 -13.54
C GLU A 161 -10.57 -2.04 -14.41
N ASP A 162 -10.59 -0.87 -15.06
CA ASP A 162 -9.45 -0.33 -15.80
C ASP A 162 -8.31 0.09 -14.86
N LEU A 163 -8.62 0.68 -13.69
CA LEU A 163 -7.60 1.03 -12.70
C LEU A 163 -6.98 -0.21 -12.04
N PHE A 164 -7.78 -1.24 -11.71
CA PHE A 164 -7.26 -2.50 -11.17
C PHE A 164 -6.45 -3.28 -12.20
N HIS A 165 -6.89 -3.32 -13.47
CA HIS A 165 -6.11 -3.90 -14.56
C HIS A 165 -4.84 -3.09 -14.88
N LYS A 166 -4.86 -1.77 -14.70
CA LYS A 166 -3.65 -0.93 -14.75
C LYS A 166 -2.73 -1.21 -13.58
N LEU A 167 -3.25 -1.35 -12.35
CA LEU A 167 -2.43 -1.62 -11.17
C LEU A 167 -1.80 -3.03 -11.21
N THR A 168 -2.58 -4.03 -11.58
CA THR A 168 -2.11 -5.42 -11.79
C THR A 168 -1.20 -5.51 -13.01
N GLY A 169 -1.50 -4.78 -14.09
CA GLY A 169 -0.65 -4.64 -15.27
C GLY A 169 0.70 -4.01 -14.94
N LEU A 170 0.72 -2.91 -14.17
CA LEU A 170 1.96 -2.28 -13.69
C LEU A 170 2.76 -3.24 -12.79
N ARG A 171 2.10 -4.02 -11.93
CA ARG A 171 2.76 -5.04 -11.09
C ARG A 171 3.40 -6.14 -11.95
N ILE A 172 2.72 -6.61 -12.99
CA ILE A 172 3.23 -7.64 -13.91
C ILE A 172 4.42 -7.10 -14.73
N VAL A 173 4.33 -5.87 -15.24
CA VAL A 173 5.43 -5.21 -15.95
C VAL A 173 6.65 -5.05 -15.05
N ALA A 174 6.46 -4.65 -13.79
CA ALA A 174 7.57 -4.53 -12.82
C ALA A 174 8.26 -5.88 -12.53
N VAL A 175 7.50 -6.97 -12.43
CA VAL A 175 8.06 -8.33 -12.24
C VAL A 175 8.82 -8.80 -13.48
N LEU A 176 8.26 -8.57 -14.68
CA LEU A 176 8.92 -8.92 -15.94
C LEU A 176 10.23 -8.16 -16.14
N GLU A 177 10.23 -6.86 -15.86
CA GLU A 177 11.44 -6.03 -15.88
C GLU A 177 12.51 -6.57 -14.92
N LEU A 178 12.13 -6.96 -13.70
CA LEU A 178 13.06 -7.53 -12.72
C LEU A 178 13.67 -8.86 -13.19
N VAL A 179 12.87 -9.73 -13.81
CA VAL A 179 13.33 -11.00 -14.40
C VAL A 179 14.31 -10.76 -15.55
N ILE A 180 14.03 -9.78 -16.42
CA ILE A 180 14.91 -9.41 -17.53
C ILE A 180 16.25 -8.89 -16.99
N VAL A 181 16.24 -8.01 -15.99
CA VAL A 181 17.47 -7.50 -15.37
C VAL A 181 18.30 -8.63 -14.76
N VAL A 182 17.68 -9.54 -14.01
CA VAL A 182 18.38 -10.68 -13.39
C VAL A 182 18.97 -11.62 -14.44
N SER A 183 18.22 -11.91 -15.51
CA SER A 183 18.68 -12.80 -16.59
C SER A 183 19.86 -12.21 -17.37
N VAL A 184 19.83 -10.91 -17.68
CA VAL A 184 20.93 -10.19 -18.34
C VAL A 184 22.15 -10.15 -17.42
N MET A 185 21.98 -9.87 -16.13
CA MET A 185 23.07 -9.89 -15.16
C MET A 185 23.73 -11.27 -15.06
N ALA A 186 22.94 -12.34 -14.98
CA ALA A 186 23.44 -13.71 -14.97
C ALA A 186 24.20 -14.05 -16.26
N PHE A 187 23.66 -13.68 -17.42
CA PHE A 187 24.31 -13.87 -18.72
C PHE A 187 25.64 -13.13 -18.81
N CYS A 188 25.69 -11.87 -18.37
CA CYS A 188 26.92 -11.08 -18.31
C CYS A 188 27.97 -11.72 -17.38
N LEU A 189 27.57 -12.21 -16.20
CA LEU A 189 28.48 -12.89 -15.28
C LEU A 189 29.00 -14.21 -15.87
N CYS A 190 28.14 -15.01 -16.51
CA CYS A 190 28.52 -16.23 -17.21
C CYS A 190 29.47 -15.95 -18.38
N TYR A 191 29.19 -14.94 -19.20
CA TYR A 191 30.04 -14.54 -20.31
C TYR A 191 31.39 -13.99 -19.83
N ARG A 192 31.42 -13.21 -18.76
CA ARG A 192 32.68 -12.78 -18.12
C ARG A 192 33.44 -14.00 -17.60
N ARG A 193 32.77 -14.96 -16.96
CA ARG A 193 33.40 -16.19 -16.43
C ARG A 193 33.98 -17.08 -17.53
N THR A 194 33.30 -17.24 -18.66
CA THR A 194 33.80 -17.99 -19.82
C THR A 194 34.96 -17.26 -20.51
N ARG A 195 34.88 -15.93 -20.64
CA ARG A 195 35.97 -15.10 -21.17
C ARG A 195 37.23 -15.16 -20.30
N THR A 196 37.09 -15.10 -18.98
CA THR A 196 38.21 -15.24 -18.04
C THR A 196 38.81 -16.65 -18.08
N ARG A 197 37.98 -17.70 -18.23
CA ARG A 197 38.45 -19.08 -18.45
C ARG A 197 39.20 -19.23 -19.76
N ARG A 198 38.72 -18.68 -20.88
CA ARG A 198 39.42 -18.68 -22.18
C ARG A 198 40.77 -17.96 -22.11
N ARG A 199 40.84 -16.80 -21.42
CA ARG A 199 42.12 -16.09 -21.20
C ARG A 199 43.15 -16.89 -20.39
N ARG A 200 42.70 -17.74 -19.43
CA ARG A 200 43.61 -18.64 -18.69
C ARG A 200 44.12 -19.81 -19.54
N PHE A 201 43.37 -20.24 -20.56
CA PHE A 201 43.80 -21.29 -21.48
C PHE A 201 44.81 -20.78 -22.52
N THR A 202 44.73 -19.52 -22.95
CA THR A 202 45.68 -18.90 -23.90
C THR A 202 46.99 -18.43 -23.27
N LEU A 203 47.14 -18.52 -21.94
CA LEU A 203 48.39 -18.20 -21.20
C LEU A 203 49.17 -19.46 -20.78
N LYS A 204 48.69 -20.65 -21.18
CA LYS A 204 49.32 -21.96 -20.89
C LYS A 204 50.00 -22.60 -22.12
N TYR A 205 50.01 -21.91 -23.26
CA TYR A 205 50.75 -22.27 -24.46
C TYR A 205 51.64 -21.09 -24.85
#